data_AF-A0A6M5YR12-F1
#
_entry.id   AF-A0A6M5YR12-F1
#
_cell.length_a   1.000
_cell.length_b   1.000
_cell.length_c   1.000
_cell.angle_alpha   90.00
_cell.angle_beta   90.00
_cell.angle_gamma   90.00
#
_symmetry.space_group_name_H-M   'P 1'
#
loop_
_entity.id
_entity.type
_entity.pdbx_description
1 polymer ?
#
loop_
_entity_poly.entity_id
_entity_poly.type
_entity_poly.pdbx_seq_one_letter_code
_entity_poly.pdbx_strand_id
1 'polypeptide(L)'
;MLNVTRELIDGIRSASSGSSSEHILTGARVAIIARHGGPEDADALLDVFLEAPTDYRRECVLDAVMRVGTRETARKLASECLAKGKLKEGTQAAVLHAIGFLGFAEARDALWAHARGDSDYCEQESGALGLLNLSCDGLEGEIEAAIRACVGKSLFPEFLPVLAHKAGNPELLQTIFDLGHTTASTDCNGGIVYGIALFGEPGRSHFDRLLFDPHWETYGGGTGTEWWAYHGFRHLGGRLARLAQRVRNDHASLPFKEWEYHARVWLELAKCGLGDPLPPIRTDTYDHEQAAEVYGAAFDWTSADADDSLTGLVRDKGRLRKDDVYAFRDRLEARIVSEVSGENSSSPPDH
;
A
#
# COMPACT_ATOMS: atom_id res chain seq x y z
N MET A 1 15.94 17.92 -13.30
CA MET A 1 14.94 18.24 -12.27
C MET A 1 13.79 19.03 -12.88
N LEU A 2 12.55 18.61 -12.60
CA LEU A 2 11.31 19.20 -13.10
C LEU A 2 10.99 20.56 -12.45
N ASN A 3 10.19 21.38 -13.12
CA ASN A 3 9.68 22.64 -12.54
C ASN A 3 8.77 22.37 -11.33
N VAL A 4 7.92 21.33 -11.40
CA VAL A 4 7.03 20.93 -10.31
C VAL A 4 7.78 20.56 -9.03
N THR A 5 9.01 20.04 -9.15
CA THR A 5 9.89 19.75 -8.01
C THR A 5 10.31 21.04 -7.31
N ARG A 6 10.67 22.09 -8.06
CA ARG A 6 11.01 23.39 -7.45
C ARG A 6 9.80 24.00 -6.74
N GLU A 7 8.63 23.97 -7.38
CA GLU A 7 7.39 24.47 -6.78
C GLU A 7 7.01 23.74 -5.49
N LEU A 8 7.21 22.42 -5.45
CA LEU A 8 6.99 21.62 -4.24
C LEU A 8 7.95 22.04 -3.13
N ILE A 9 9.24 22.16 -3.45
CA ILE A 9 10.28 22.55 -2.50
C ILE A 9 10.00 23.96 -1.94
N ASP A 10 9.68 24.91 -2.80
CA ASP A 10 9.34 26.28 -2.40
C ASP A 10 8.07 26.31 -1.55
N GLY A 11 7.08 25.49 -1.90
CA GLY A 11 5.87 25.27 -1.08
C GLY A 11 6.21 24.79 0.32
N ILE A 12 6.96 23.69 0.45
CA ILE A 12 7.34 23.11 1.75
C ILE A 12 8.13 24.11 2.61
N ARG A 13 9.04 24.89 2.01
CA ARG A 13 9.87 25.86 2.73
C ARG A 13 9.11 27.14 3.12
N SER A 14 8.09 27.52 2.34
CA SER A 14 7.28 28.72 2.61
C SER A 14 6.05 28.46 3.48
N ALA A 15 5.63 27.19 3.61
CA ALA A 15 4.49 26.74 4.38
C ALA A 15 4.55 27.20 5.85
N SER A 16 3.83 28.29 6.15
CA SER A 16 3.74 28.87 7.50
C SER A 16 2.48 28.43 8.27
N SER A 17 1.50 27.78 7.63
CA SER A 17 0.29 27.27 8.28
C SER A 17 -0.50 26.31 7.39
N GLY A 18 -0.81 25.11 7.92
CA GLY A 18 -1.41 23.98 7.20
C GLY A 18 -2.86 24.20 6.75
N SER A 19 -3.04 24.82 5.60
CA SER A 19 -4.34 24.83 4.91
C SER A 19 -4.58 23.48 4.22
N SER A 20 -5.83 22.99 4.19
CA SER A 20 -6.18 21.74 3.51
C SER A 20 -5.86 21.76 2.01
N SER A 21 -5.93 22.94 1.38
CA SER A 21 -5.53 23.16 -0.01
C SER A 21 -4.04 22.89 -0.25
N GLU A 22 -3.18 23.22 0.71
CA GLU A 22 -1.74 23.03 0.59
C GLU A 22 -1.36 21.55 0.68
N HIS A 23 -2.02 20.78 1.54
CA HIS A 23 -1.86 19.33 1.61
C HIS A 23 -2.24 18.63 0.29
N ILE A 24 -3.35 19.04 -0.34
CA ILE A 24 -3.79 18.48 -1.63
C ILE A 24 -2.78 18.79 -2.73
N LEU A 25 -2.29 20.03 -2.82
CA LEU A 25 -1.29 20.43 -3.81
C LEU A 25 0.04 19.70 -3.60
N THR A 26 0.47 19.53 -2.35
CA THR A 26 1.67 18.74 -2.02
C THR A 26 1.55 17.31 -2.50
N GLY A 27 0.45 16.61 -2.16
CA GLY A 27 0.22 15.24 -2.62
C GLY A 27 0.19 15.12 -4.15
N ALA A 28 -0.49 16.05 -4.84
CA ALA A 28 -0.54 16.06 -6.30
C ALA A 28 0.85 16.26 -6.94
N ARG A 29 1.67 17.16 -6.39
CA ARG A 29 3.04 17.39 -6.89
C ARG A 29 3.94 16.19 -6.65
N VAL A 30 3.88 15.58 -5.47
CA VAL A 30 4.61 14.33 -5.16
C VAL A 30 4.23 13.25 -6.18
N ALA A 31 2.93 13.05 -6.46
CA ALA A 31 2.47 12.07 -7.45
C ALA A 31 2.96 12.34 -8.87
N ILE A 32 3.06 13.61 -9.30
CA ILE A 32 3.62 13.97 -10.62
C ILE A 32 5.12 13.62 -10.67
N ILE A 33 5.89 13.96 -9.64
CA ILE A 33 7.33 13.68 -9.58
C ILE A 33 7.58 12.17 -9.52
N ALA A 34 6.80 11.45 -8.72
CA ALA A 34 6.80 10.00 -8.64
C ALA A 34 6.66 9.31 -10.00
N ARG A 35 5.85 9.88 -10.92
CA ARG A 35 5.58 9.31 -12.24
C ARG A 35 6.53 9.79 -13.34
N HIS A 36 7.02 11.03 -13.24
CA HIS A 36 7.71 11.70 -14.36
C HIS A 36 9.10 12.24 -14.00
N GLY A 37 9.49 12.19 -12.74
CA GLY A 37 10.77 12.67 -12.24
C GLY A 37 11.92 11.70 -12.54
N GLY A 38 13.12 12.11 -12.13
CA GLY A 38 14.31 11.27 -12.17
C GLY A 38 15.18 11.43 -10.93
N PRO A 39 16.38 10.81 -10.92
CA PRO A 39 17.28 10.84 -9.78
C PRO A 39 17.59 12.24 -9.23
N GLU A 40 17.72 13.24 -10.12
CA GLU A 40 17.93 14.63 -9.69
C GLU A 40 16.77 15.20 -8.87
N ASP A 41 15.52 14.79 -9.17
CA ASP A 41 14.35 15.18 -8.40
C ASP A 41 14.35 14.50 -7.02
N ALA A 42 14.70 13.21 -6.96
CA ALA A 42 14.84 12.49 -5.69
C ALA A 42 15.92 13.13 -4.80
N ASP A 43 17.09 13.47 -5.35
CA ASP A 43 18.17 14.07 -4.58
C ASP A 43 17.79 15.45 -4.03
N ALA A 44 17.08 16.26 -4.83
CA ALA A 44 16.58 17.57 -4.39
C ALA A 44 15.49 17.45 -3.31
N LEU A 45 14.57 16.49 -3.45
CA LEU A 45 13.54 16.22 -2.43
C LEU A 45 14.15 15.66 -1.15
N LEU A 46 15.17 14.80 -1.27
CA LEU A 46 15.92 14.29 -0.12
C LEU A 46 16.59 15.42 0.65
N ASP A 47 17.20 16.40 -0.02
CA ASP A 47 17.78 17.57 0.66
C ASP A 47 16.73 18.33 1.49
N VAL A 48 15.53 18.50 0.95
CA VAL A 48 14.43 19.15 1.67
C VAL A 48 13.94 18.33 2.85
N PHE A 49 13.86 17.00 2.72
CA PHE A 49 13.55 16.13 3.85
C PHE A 49 14.59 16.27 4.98
N LEU A 50 15.88 16.24 4.63
CA LEU A 50 17.00 16.25 5.57
C LEU A 50 17.20 17.58 6.31
N GLU A 51 16.66 18.69 5.82
CA GLU A 51 16.62 19.96 6.56
C GLU A 51 15.83 19.84 7.88
N ALA A 52 14.80 19.00 7.94
CA ALA A 52 13.97 18.78 9.12
C ALA A 52 13.36 17.37 9.10
N PRO A 53 14.17 16.31 9.33
CA PRO A 53 13.76 14.91 9.21
C PRO A 53 12.77 14.46 10.30
N THR A 54 12.44 15.35 11.23
CA THR A 54 11.44 15.15 12.29
C THR A 54 10.07 15.75 11.93
N ASP A 55 9.96 16.52 10.84
CA ASP A 55 8.70 17.14 10.42
C ASP A 55 7.86 16.16 9.58
N TYR A 56 6.75 15.68 10.16
CA TYR A 56 5.83 14.74 9.51
C TYR A 56 5.32 15.25 8.15
N ARG A 57 5.26 16.58 7.93
CA ARG A 57 4.81 17.15 6.66
C ARG A 57 5.80 16.92 5.53
N ARG A 58 7.08 16.72 5.87
CA ARG A 58 8.15 16.45 4.90
C ARG A 58 8.27 14.97 4.57
N GLU A 59 7.72 14.08 5.39
CA GLU A 59 7.71 12.64 5.14
C GLU A 59 7.07 12.28 3.80
N CYS A 60 6.04 13.02 3.37
CA CYS A 60 5.33 12.77 2.12
C CYS A 60 6.22 12.78 0.87
N VAL A 61 7.38 13.44 0.89
CA VAL A 61 8.29 13.46 -0.26
C VAL A 61 9.03 12.13 -0.43
N LEU A 62 9.07 11.29 0.61
CA LEU A 62 9.75 9.99 0.56
C LEU A 62 9.13 9.05 -0.47
N ASP A 63 7.84 9.14 -0.76
CA ASP A 63 7.19 8.36 -1.83
C ASP A 63 7.86 8.63 -3.21
N ALA A 64 7.98 9.91 -3.57
CA ALA A 64 8.65 10.30 -4.80
C ALA A 64 10.14 9.91 -4.77
N VAL A 65 10.84 10.15 -3.64
CA VAL A 65 12.25 9.76 -3.48
C VAL A 65 12.44 8.25 -3.68
N MET A 66 11.55 7.42 -3.14
CA MET A 66 11.62 5.96 -3.29
C MET A 66 11.42 5.52 -4.75
N ARG A 67 10.47 6.14 -5.46
CA ARG A 67 10.15 5.77 -6.85
C ARG A 67 11.23 6.15 -7.85
N VAL A 68 11.84 7.34 -7.71
CA VAL A 68 12.78 7.87 -8.71
C VAL A 68 14.22 7.96 -8.22
N GLY A 69 14.46 7.64 -6.95
CA GLY A 69 15.78 7.66 -6.33
C GLY A 69 16.65 6.45 -6.65
N THR A 70 17.88 6.51 -6.16
CA THR A 70 18.90 5.49 -6.42
C THR A 70 19.46 4.91 -5.13
N ARG A 71 20.35 3.92 -5.26
CA ARG A 71 21.12 3.42 -4.11
C ARG A 71 22.01 4.50 -3.48
N GLU A 72 22.45 5.51 -4.25
CA GLU A 72 23.20 6.66 -3.68
C GLU A 72 22.31 7.49 -2.77
N THR A 73 21.08 7.77 -3.22
CA THR A 73 20.04 8.43 -2.43
C THR A 73 19.79 7.68 -1.12
N ALA A 74 19.72 6.34 -1.16
CA ALA A 74 19.59 5.49 0.03
C ALA A 74 20.79 5.57 0.97
N ARG A 75 22.01 5.58 0.44
CA ARG A 75 23.24 5.69 1.23
C ARG A 75 23.28 7.02 1.99
N LYS A 76 22.94 8.12 1.31
CA LYS A 76 22.86 9.46 1.91
C LYS A 76 21.79 9.50 2.99
N LEU A 77 20.62 8.94 2.73
CA LEU A 77 19.55 8.84 3.73
C LEU A 77 20.02 8.05 4.96
N ALA A 78 20.67 6.90 4.77
CA ALA A 78 21.21 6.10 5.85
C ALA A 78 22.30 6.84 6.66
N SER A 79 23.23 7.55 6.01
CA SER A 79 24.29 8.29 6.73
C SER A 79 23.76 9.45 7.56
N GLU A 80 22.70 10.10 7.09
CA GLU A 80 22.11 11.26 7.75
C GLU A 80 21.05 10.91 8.79
N CYS A 81 20.39 9.76 8.68
CA CYS A 81 19.30 9.38 9.56
C CYS A 81 19.62 8.23 10.52
N LEU A 82 20.66 7.44 10.26
CA LEU A 82 21.07 6.35 11.16
C LEU A 82 22.34 6.72 11.94
N ALA A 83 22.41 6.28 13.20
CA ALA A 83 23.58 6.35 14.04
C ALA A 83 23.79 5.01 14.75
N LYS A 84 24.92 4.35 14.49
CA LYS A 84 25.26 3.02 15.06
C LYS A 84 24.15 1.97 14.87
N GLY A 85 23.55 1.96 13.67
CA GLY A 85 22.48 1.01 13.32
C GLY A 85 21.13 1.28 13.97
N LYS A 86 20.93 2.47 14.56
CA LYS A 86 19.64 2.94 15.08
C LYS A 86 19.20 4.19 14.35
N LEU A 87 17.90 4.36 14.22
CA LEU A 87 17.30 5.62 13.79
C LEU A 87 17.69 6.75 14.76
N LYS A 88 18.11 7.90 14.24
CA LYS A 88 18.40 9.09 15.07
C LYS A 88 17.11 9.58 15.70
N GLU A 89 17.19 10.03 16.96
CA GLU A 89 16.05 10.49 17.74
C GLU A 89 15.20 11.51 16.97
N GLY A 90 13.88 11.28 16.95
CA GLY A 90 12.90 12.13 16.29
C GLY A 90 12.81 11.99 14.77
N THR A 91 13.70 11.24 14.12
CA THR A 91 13.62 10.99 12.67
C THR A 91 12.40 10.14 12.34
N GLN A 92 11.72 10.45 11.23
CA GLN A 92 10.57 9.66 10.78
C GLN A 92 10.95 8.20 10.47
N ALA A 93 10.10 7.26 10.90
CA ALA A 93 10.33 5.83 10.76
C ALA A 93 10.36 5.35 9.30
N ALA A 94 9.59 5.99 8.41
CA ALA A 94 9.51 5.68 6.98
C ALA A 94 10.88 5.72 6.26
N VAL A 95 11.87 6.38 6.86
CA VAL A 95 13.27 6.32 6.42
C VAL A 95 13.79 4.88 6.33
N LEU A 96 13.42 4.01 7.27
CA LEU A 96 13.84 2.60 7.28
C LEU A 96 13.31 1.86 6.04
N HIS A 97 12.04 2.09 5.69
CA HIS A 97 11.45 1.50 4.46
C HIS A 97 12.16 2.05 3.22
N ALA A 98 12.37 3.36 3.13
CA ALA A 98 13.02 3.99 1.99
C ALA A 98 14.45 3.49 1.76
N ILE A 99 15.25 3.30 2.82
CA ILE A 99 16.61 2.75 2.75
C ILE A 99 16.61 1.35 2.13
N GLY A 100 15.73 0.47 2.61
CA GLY A 100 15.60 -0.89 2.09
C GLY A 100 15.06 -0.92 0.67
N PHE A 101 14.00 -0.17 0.40
CA PHE A 101 13.36 -0.07 -0.91
C PHE A 101 14.33 0.37 -2.01
N LEU A 102 15.17 1.37 -1.73
CA LEU A 102 16.17 1.84 -2.67
C LEU A 102 17.40 0.92 -2.81
N GLY A 103 17.47 -0.16 -2.02
CA GLY A 103 18.43 -1.26 -2.18
C GLY A 103 19.75 -1.07 -1.43
N PHE A 104 19.76 -0.38 -0.29
CA PHE A 104 20.96 -0.23 0.54
C PHE A 104 21.17 -1.42 1.47
N ALA A 105 21.76 -2.48 0.91
CA ALA A 105 21.99 -3.76 1.61
C ALA A 105 22.79 -3.64 2.91
N GLU A 106 23.67 -2.64 3.02
CA GLU A 106 24.49 -2.39 4.21
C GLU A 106 23.66 -2.05 5.47
N ALA A 107 22.40 -1.66 5.31
CA ALA A 107 21.48 -1.40 6.43
C ALA A 107 20.71 -2.65 6.91
N ARG A 108 20.91 -3.83 6.29
CA ARG A 108 20.12 -5.05 6.57
C ARG A 108 20.01 -5.35 8.08
N ASP A 109 21.13 -5.37 8.79
CA ASP A 109 21.13 -5.75 10.20
C ASP A 109 20.44 -4.70 11.09
N ALA A 110 20.51 -3.41 10.70
CA ALA A 110 19.77 -2.35 11.36
C ALA A 110 18.26 -2.49 11.12
N LEU A 111 17.85 -2.76 9.88
CA LEU A 111 16.44 -3.00 9.53
C LEU A 111 15.87 -4.21 10.27
N TRP A 112 16.64 -5.30 10.38
CA TRP A 112 16.26 -6.47 11.18
C TRP A 112 16.09 -6.13 12.67
N ALA A 113 16.99 -5.32 13.23
CA ALA A 113 16.89 -4.90 14.63
C ALA A 113 15.62 -4.08 14.92
N HIS A 114 15.18 -3.23 13.99
CA HIS A 114 13.90 -2.51 14.09
C HIS A 114 12.71 -3.46 13.86
N ALA A 115 12.75 -4.31 12.84
CA ALA A 115 11.64 -5.22 12.50
C ALA A 115 11.27 -6.21 13.63
N ARG A 116 12.28 -6.69 14.38
CA ARG A 116 12.11 -7.66 15.48
C ARG A 116 12.01 -7.04 16.87
N GLY A 117 12.30 -5.75 17.00
CA GLY A 117 12.45 -5.09 18.28
C GLY A 117 11.11 -4.70 18.91
N ASP A 118 11.16 -4.35 20.20
CA ASP A 118 10.04 -3.70 20.90
C ASP A 118 9.98 -2.19 20.59
N SER A 119 10.29 -1.80 19.35
CA SER A 119 10.23 -0.40 18.91
C SER A 119 8.79 0.09 18.79
N ASP A 120 8.63 1.39 18.55
CA ASP A 120 7.34 1.94 18.13
C ASP A 120 6.81 1.20 16.89
N TYR A 121 5.48 1.11 16.77
CA TYR A 121 4.79 0.45 15.66
C TYR A 121 5.33 0.91 14.30
N CYS A 122 5.51 2.23 14.10
CA CYS A 122 5.94 2.77 12.81
C CYS A 122 7.37 2.34 12.45
N GLU A 123 8.27 2.25 13.43
CA GLU A 123 9.65 1.76 13.22
C GLU A 123 9.67 0.27 12.90
N GLN A 124 8.83 -0.51 13.58
CA GLN A 124 8.70 -1.94 13.40
C GLN A 124 8.21 -2.26 11.99
N GLU A 125 7.13 -1.59 11.57
CA GLU A 125 6.57 -1.65 10.22
C GLU A 125 7.63 -1.25 9.17
N SER A 126 8.20 -0.05 9.30
CA SER A 126 9.15 0.46 8.31
C SER A 126 10.42 -0.39 8.21
N GLY A 127 10.89 -0.95 9.32
CA GLY A 127 12.02 -1.88 9.35
C GLY A 127 11.72 -3.18 8.60
N ALA A 128 10.54 -3.76 8.83
CA ALA A 128 10.11 -4.98 8.15
C ALA A 128 9.93 -4.75 6.64
N LEU A 129 9.26 -3.66 6.25
CA LEU A 129 9.07 -3.30 4.84
C LEU A 129 10.39 -2.95 4.13
N GLY A 130 11.32 -2.28 4.82
CA GLY A 130 12.67 -2.07 4.31
C GLY A 130 13.38 -3.40 4.04
N LEU A 131 13.30 -4.34 4.99
CA LEU A 131 13.96 -5.64 4.87
C LEU A 131 13.34 -6.55 3.79
N LEU A 132 12.04 -6.41 3.48
CA LEU A 132 11.39 -7.10 2.35
C LEU A 132 12.13 -6.89 1.02
N ASN A 133 12.70 -5.70 0.85
CA ASN A 133 13.38 -5.27 -0.38
C ASN A 133 14.85 -5.70 -0.47
N LEU A 134 15.38 -6.34 0.58
CA LEU A 134 16.76 -6.81 0.65
C LEU A 134 16.84 -8.34 0.72
N SER A 135 18.04 -8.86 0.49
CA SER A 135 18.35 -10.26 0.79
C SER A 135 18.38 -10.46 2.31
N CYS A 136 17.78 -11.56 2.75
CA CYS A 136 17.75 -12.00 4.15
C CYS A 136 18.68 -13.19 4.40
N ASP A 137 19.68 -13.41 3.52
CA ASP A 137 20.58 -14.56 3.60
C ASP A 137 21.29 -14.60 4.96
N GLY A 138 21.15 -15.72 5.66
CA GLY A 138 21.67 -15.93 7.02
C GLY A 138 20.73 -15.48 8.15
N LEU A 139 19.58 -14.88 7.86
CA LEU A 139 18.55 -14.51 8.84
C LEU A 139 17.38 -15.48 8.90
N GLU A 140 17.35 -16.51 8.05
CA GLU A 140 16.19 -17.39 7.86
C GLU A 140 15.73 -18.02 9.17
N GLY A 141 16.67 -18.57 9.94
CA GLY A 141 16.39 -19.18 11.24
C GLY A 141 15.96 -18.17 12.31
N GLU A 142 16.49 -16.94 12.26
CA GLU A 142 16.08 -15.87 13.18
C GLU A 142 14.67 -15.38 12.89
N ILE A 143 14.34 -15.21 11.61
CA ILE A 143 12.99 -14.84 11.14
C ILE A 143 11.98 -15.91 11.55
N GLU A 144 12.28 -17.19 11.28
CA GLU A 144 11.41 -18.29 11.66
C GLU A 144 11.17 -18.31 13.18
N ALA A 145 12.24 -18.25 13.98
CA ALA A 145 12.13 -18.27 15.43
C ALA A 145 11.29 -17.09 15.96
N ALA A 146 11.50 -15.89 15.40
CA ALA A 146 10.77 -14.70 15.81
C ALA A 146 9.27 -14.80 15.46
N ILE A 147 8.91 -15.30 14.28
CA ILE A 147 7.51 -15.52 13.89
C ILE A 147 6.84 -16.57 14.77
N ARG A 148 7.52 -17.69 15.03
CA ARG A 148 6.97 -18.74 15.92
C ARG A 148 6.78 -18.22 17.34
N ALA A 149 7.62 -17.29 17.80
CA ALA A 149 7.45 -16.65 19.10
C ALA A 149 6.20 -15.73 19.20
N CYS A 150 5.54 -15.40 18.08
CA CYS A 150 4.27 -14.68 18.06
C CYS A 150 3.06 -15.60 18.30
N VAL A 151 3.20 -16.91 18.06
CA VAL A 151 2.09 -17.87 18.19
C VAL A 151 1.52 -17.85 19.61
N GLY A 152 0.20 -17.74 19.72
CA GLY A 152 -0.49 -17.70 21.01
C GLY A 152 -0.50 -16.33 21.69
N LYS A 153 0.02 -15.27 21.05
CA LYS A 153 0.00 -13.89 21.57
C LYS A 153 -1.00 -13.04 20.79
N SER A 154 -1.79 -12.24 21.51
CA SER A 154 -2.69 -11.25 20.90
C SER A 154 -1.98 -9.98 20.46
N LEU A 155 -0.83 -9.66 21.09
CA LEU A 155 0.05 -8.55 20.73
C LEU A 155 1.44 -9.09 20.42
N PHE A 156 1.97 -8.67 19.27
CA PHE A 156 3.28 -9.04 18.75
C PHE A 156 3.73 -7.95 17.77
N PRO A 157 5.00 -7.95 17.31
CA PRO A 157 5.45 -7.07 16.23
C PRO A 157 4.65 -7.32 14.94
N GLU A 158 3.62 -6.50 14.70
CA GLU A 158 2.55 -6.77 13.73
C GLU A 158 3.07 -7.08 12.33
N PHE A 159 4.12 -6.38 11.89
CA PHE A 159 4.67 -6.54 10.54
C PHE A 159 5.72 -7.61 10.42
N LEU A 160 6.16 -8.23 11.50
CA LEU A 160 7.13 -9.32 11.42
C LEU A 160 6.69 -10.49 10.49
N PRO A 161 5.40 -10.88 10.43
CA PRO A 161 4.90 -11.91 9.50
C PRO A 161 5.15 -11.63 8.01
N VAL A 162 5.36 -10.37 7.58
CA VAL A 162 5.68 -10.08 6.16
C VAL A 162 6.98 -10.76 5.73
N LEU A 163 7.89 -11.00 6.67
CA LEU A 163 9.17 -11.66 6.44
C LEU A 163 9.06 -13.19 6.40
N ALA A 164 7.90 -13.79 6.70
CA ALA A 164 7.74 -15.24 6.81
C ALA A 164 8.21 -16.01 5.56
N HIS A 165 7.87 -15.51 4.38
CA HIS A 165 8.29 -16.12 3.12
C HIS A 165 9.83 -16.09 2.92
N LYS A 166 10.54 -15.14 3.53
CA LYS A 166 12.02 -15.03 3.47
C LYS A 166 12.73 -16.10 4.31
N ALA A 167 12.06 -16.76 5.24
CA ALA A 167 12.65 -17.84 6.03
C ALA A 167 12.81 -19.16 5.24
N GLY A 168 12.23 -19.25 4.04
CA GLY A 168 12.29 -20.47 3.22
C GLY A 168 11.53 -21.67 3.80
N ASN A 169 10.73 -21.46 4.86
CA ASN A 169 9.93 -22.50 5.49
C ASN A 169 8.43 -22.34 5.13
N PRO A 170 7.86 -23.24 4.29
CA PRO A 170 6.45 -23.14 3.87
C PRO A 170 5.45 -23.38 5.01
N GLU A 171 5.85 -24.04 6.11
CA GLU A 171 4.97 -24.25 7.27
C GLU A 171 4.57 -22.94 7.96
N LEU A 172 5.37 -21.88 7.78
CA LEU A 172 5.08 -20.57 8.33
C LEU A 172 3.81 -19.97 7.73
N LEU A 173 3.44 -20.30 6.50
CA LEU A 173 2.19 -19.83 5.87
C LEU A 173 0.97 -20.25 6.70
N GLN A 174 0.87 -21.54 7.05
CA GLN A 174 -0.24 -22.01 7.88
C GLN A 174 -0.15 -21.43 9.29
N THR A 175 1.07 -21.30 9.83
CA THR A 175 1.31 -20.73 11.16
C THR A 175 0.78 -19.30 11.28
N ILE A 176 1.09 -18.42 10.32
CA ILE A 176 0.63 -17.02 10.35
C ILE A 176 -0.87 -16.91 10.04
N PHE A 177 -1.42 -17.79 9.18
CA PHE A 177 -2.86 -17.84 8.95
C PHE A 177 -3.63 -18.22 10.22
N ASP A 178 -3.18 -19.26 10.92
CA ASP A 178 -3.81 -19.70 12.17
C ASP A 178 -3.69 -18.64 13.28
N LEU A 179 -2.55 -17.94 13.34
CA LEU A 179 -2.36 -16.82 14.26
C LEU A 179 -3.43 -15.74 14.06
N GLY A 180 -3.61 -15.25 12.82
CA GLY A 180 -4.61 -14.24 12.50
C GLY A 180 -6.06 -14.72 12.67
N HIS A 181 -6.31 -15.99 12.37
CA HIS A 181 -7.65 -16.58 12.49
C HIS A 181 -8.09 -16.81 13.93
N THR A 182 -7.17 -16.99 14.89
CA THR A 182 -7.51 -17.47 16.23
C THR A 182 -7.14 -16.54 17.38
N THR A 183 -5.99 -15.86 17.29
CA THR A 183 -5.36 -15.27 18.48
C THR A 183 -4.98 -13.80 18.31
N ALA A 184 -4.53 -13.40 17.12
CA ALA A 184 -4.16 -12.01 16.86
C ALA A 184 -5.35 -11.06 17.07
N SER A 185 -5.07 -9.87 17.61
CA SER A 185 -6.05 -8.78 17.57
C SER A 185 -6.38 -8.44 16.12
N THR A 186 -7.62 -8.07 15.83
CA THR A 186 -7.98 -7.56 14.49
C THR A 186 -7.25 -6.26 14.15
N ASP A 187 -6.86 -5.50 15.17
CA ASP A 187 -5.98 -4.33 15.07
C ASP A 187 -4.51 -4.67 14.75
N CYS A 188 -4.14 -5.96 14.66
CA CYS A 188 -2.77 -6.43 14.42
C CYS A 188 -2.65 -7.41 13.24
N ASN A 189 -3.50 -7.26 12.22
CA ASN A 189 -3.59 -8.21 11.11
C ASN A 189 -2.93 -7.74 9.81
N GLY A 190 -2.54 -6.47 9.67
CA GLY A 190 -2.01 -5.93 8.42
C GLY A 190 -0.79 -6.70 7.91
N GLY A 191 0.19 -6.92 8.80
CA GLY A 191 1.39 -7.70 8.49
C GLY A 191 1.11 -9.18 8.20
N ILE A 192 0.11 -9.79 8.84
CA ILE A 192 -0.29 -11.18 8.56
C ILE A 192 -0.94 -11.28 7.18
N VAL A 193 -1.91 -10.41 6.89
CA VAL A 193 -2.64 -10.37 5.61
C VAL A 193 -1.67 -10.21 4.45
N TYR A 194 -0.75 -9.25 4.54
CA TYR A 194 0.25 -9.06 3.50
C TYR A 194 1.27 -10.21 3.46
N GLY A 195 1.75 -10.68 4.63
CA GLY A 195 2.67 -11.80 4.72
C GLY A 195 2.18 -13.10 4.08
N ILE A 196 0.88 -13.39 4.17
CA ILE A 196 0.24 -14.52 3.47
C ILE A 196 0.35 -14.35 1.96
N ALA A 197 0.04 -13.15 1.44
CA ALA A 197 0.13 -12.88 0.01
C ALA A 197 1.57 -13.02 -0.53
N LEU A 198 2.57 -12.66 0.27
CA LEU A 198 4.00 -12.73 -0.09
C LEU A 198 4.53 -14.16 -0.26
N PHE A 199 3.79 -15.20 0.14
CA PHE A 199 4.10 -16.57 -0.27
C PHE A 199 3.81 -16.82 -1.76
N GLY A 200 3.19 -15.89 -2.48
CA GLY A 200 2.83 -16.03 -3.88
C GLY A 200 1.72 -17.08 -4.06
N GLU A 201 1.85 -17.91 -5.08
CA GLU A 201 0.81 -18.90 -5.41
C GLU A 201 0.45 -19.86 -4.25
N PRO A 202 1.39 -20.39 -3.45
CA PRO A 202 1.06 -21.13 -2.23
C PRO A 202 0.13 -20.38 -1.26
N GLY A 203 0.28 -19.06 -1.13
CA GLY A 203 -0.53 -18.22 -0.25
C GLY A 203 -1.91 -17.85 -0.79
N ARG A 204 -2.15 -18.02 -2.10
CA ARG A 204 -3.38 -17.57 -2.76
C ARG A 204 -4.66 -18.11 -2.11
N SER A 205 -4.69 -19.41 -1.83
CA SER A 205 -5.90 -20.04 -1.27
C SER A 205 -6.24 -19.52 0.13
N HIS A 206 -5.22 -19.22 0.94
CA HIS A 206 -5.36 -18.61 2.25
C HIS A 206 -5.79 -17.14 2.14
N PHE A 207 -5.20 -16.42 1.19
CA PHE A 207 -5.53 -15.02 0.91
C PHE A 207 -6.98 -14.87 0.43
N ASP A 208 -7.44 -15.70 -0.51
CA ASP A 208 -8.83 -15.65 -1.01
C ASP A 208 -9.86 -15.96 0.10
N ARG A 209 -9.49 -16.83 1.06
CA ARG A 209 -10.32 -17.14 2.23
C ARG A 209 -10.41 -15.97 3.20
N LEU A 210 -9.28 -15.38 3.58
CA LEU A 210 -9.26 -14.26 4.53
C LEU A 210 -9.89 -12.99 3.94
N LEU A 211 -9.72 -12.76 2.62
CA LEU A 211 -10.21 -11.55 1.96
C LEU A 211 -11.72 -11.36 2.12
N PHE A 212 -12.47 -12.46 2.15
CA PHE A 212 -13.93 -12.47 2.24
C PHE A 212 -14.47 -12.98 3.58
N ASP A 213 -13.61 -13.21 4.56
CA ASP A 213 -13.99 -13.63 5.91
C ASP A 213 -14.11 -12.40 6.84
N PRO A 214 -15.32 -12.08 7.35
CA PRO A 214 -15.52 -10.92 8.20
C PRO A 214 -14.70 -10.85 9.48
N HIS A 215 -14.16 -11.96 9.94
CA HIS A 215 -13.23 -11.99 11.06
C HIS A 215 -11.97 -11.16 10.81
N TRP A 216 -11.53 -11.04 9.56
CA TRP A 216 -10.30 -10.36 9.20
C TRP A 216 -10.45 -8.86 8.95
N GLU A 217 -11.68 -8.35 8.94
CA GLU A 217 -11.99 -6.92 8.76
C GLU A 217 -11.26 -6.26 7.58
N THR A 218 -11.13 -6.96 6.45
CA THR A 218 -10.41 -6.48 5.24
C THR A 218 -11.08 -5.32 4.50
N TYR A 219 -12.23 -4.84 5.00
CA TYR A 219 -12.86 -3.57 4.58
C TYR A 219 -12.85 -2.50 5.70
N GLY A 220 -12.34 -2.83 6.89
CA GLY A 220 -12.45 -2.01 8.10
C GLY A 220 -11.39 -0.92 8.14
N GLY A 221 -11.71 0.27 7.62
CA GLY A 221 -10.79 1.43 7.58
C GLY A 221 -10.28 1.99 8.91
N GLY A 222 -10.54 1.32 10.04
CA GLY A 222 -10.06 1.71 11.36
C GLY A 222 -8.68 1.15 11.72
N THR A 223 -8.28 0.04 11.09
CA THR A 223 -7.04 -0.69 11.43
C THR A 223 -5.99 -0.65 10.32
N GLY A 224 -6.34 -0.16 9.13
CA GLY A 224 -5.46 -0.16 7.96
C GLY A 224 -5.32 -1.53 7.29
N THR A 225 -6.05 -2.56 7.73
CA THR A 225 -5.99 -3.91 7.15
C THR A 225 -6.40 -3.91 5.67
N GLU A 226 -7.33 -3.04 5.27
CA GLU A 226 -7.75 -2.86 3.88
C GLU A 226 -6.61 -2.42 2.96
N TRP A 227 -5.67 -1.62 3.47
CA TRP A 227 -4.48 -1.18 2.74
C TRP A 227 -3.56 -2.36 2.44
N TRP A 228 -3.33 -3.21 3.43
CA TRP A 228 -2.50 -4.42 3.29
C TRP A 228 -3.19 -5.51 2.48
N ALA A 229 -4.51 -5.62 2.58
CA ALA A 229 -5.32 -6.45 1.70
C ALA A 229 -5.22 -5.97 0.24
N TYR A 230 -5.21 -4.65 -0.01
CA TYR A 230 -4.98 -4.12 -1.35
C TYR A 230 -3.60 -4.54 -1.87
N HIS A 231 -2.54 -4.30 -1.11
CA HIS A 231 -1.18 -4.66 -1.54
C HIS A 231 -1.00 -6.16 -1.75
N GLY A 232 -1.57 -7.00 -0.87
CA GLY A 232 -1.57 -8.45 -1.03
C GLY A 232 -2.35 -8.91 -2.27
N PHE A 233 -3.54 -8.32 -2.50
CA PHE A 233 -4.35 -8.60 -3.69
C PHE A 233 -3.60 -8.26 -4.97
N ARG A 234 -2.96 -7.09 -5.02
CA ARG A 234 -2.16 -6.66 -6.20
C ARG A 234 -0.90 -7.48 -6.38
N HIS A 235 -0.20 -7.83 -5.30
CA HIS A 235 0.98 -8.71 -5.33
C HIS A 235 0.64 -10.08 -5.95
N LEU A 236 -0.54 -10.62 -5.61
CA LEU A 236 -1.07 -11.84 -6.22
C LEU A 236 -1.66 -11.61 -7.64
N GLY A 237 -1.34 -10.52 -8.34
CA GLY A 237 -1.86 -10.25 -9.69
C GLY A 237 -3.37 -10.02 -9.75
N GLY A 238 -3.97 -9.65 -8.62
CA GLY A 238 -5.39 -9.29 -8.53
C GLY A 238 -5.70 -8.03 -9.35
N ARG A 239 -6.85 -8.06 -10.02
CA ARG A 239 -7.40 -6.94 -10.81
C ARG A 239 -8.72 -6.47 -10.23
N LEU A 240 -8.82 -5.19 -9.90
CA LEU A 240 -10.01 -4.55 -9.33
C LEU A 240 -11.22 -4.69 -10.25
N ALA A 241 -11.02 -4.61 -11.57
CA ALA A 241 -12.09 -4.82 -12.54
C ALA A 241 -12.64 -6.26 -12.49
N ARG A 242 -11.77 -7.26 -12.39
CA ARG A 242 -12.21 -8.67 -12.27
C ARG A 242 -12.93 -8.93 -10.94
N LEU A 243 -12.44 -8.31 -9.87
CA LEU A 243 -13.08 -8.40 -8.56
C LEU A 243 -14.48 -7.77 -8.58
N ALA A 244 -14.65 -6.62 -9.24
CA ALA A 244 -15.96 -5.99 -9.42
C ALA A 244 -16.96 -6.92 -10.12
N GLN A 245 -16.55 -7.54 -11.23
CA GLN A 245 -17.38 -8.48 -11.97
C GLN A 245 -17.78 -9.69 -11.12
N ARG A 246 -16.83 -10.24 -10.35
CA ARG A 246 -17.12 -11.33 -9.40
C ARG A 246 -18.18 -10.91 -8.38
N VAL A 247 -18.01 -9.76 -7.74
CA VAL A 247 -18.97 -9.23 -6.75
C VAL A 247 -20.36 -9.07 -7.38
N ARG A 248 -20.47 -8.56 -8.60
CA ARG A 248 -21.76 -8.45 -9.32
C ARG A 248 -22.39 -9.81 -9.55
N ASN A 249 -21.62 -10.78 -10.05
CA ASN A 249 -22.10 -12.13 -10.32
C ASN A 249 -22.54 -12.87 -9.05
N ASP A 250 -21.86 -12.64 -7.94
CA ASP A 250 -22.14 -13.24 -6.64
C ASP A 250 -23.44 -12.71 -6.01
N HIS A 251 -24.00 -11.58 -6.48
CA HIS A 251 -25.22 -10.97 -5.90
C HIS A 251 -26.45 -11.88 -5.92
N ALA A 252 -26.57 -12.71 -6.97
CA ALA A 252 -27.70 -13.61 -7.13
C ALA A 252 -27.56 -14.89 -6.30
N SER A 253 -26.33 -15.31 -6.02
CA SER A 253 -26.01 -16.60 -5.38
C SER A 253 -25.76 -16.49 -3.87
N LEU A 254 -25.30 -15.33 -3.38
CA LEU A 254 -24.96 -15.15 -1.97
C LEU A 254 -26.12 -14.55 -1.15
N PRO A 255 -26.21 -14.91 0.15
CA PRO A 255 -26.98 -14.15 1.11
C PRO A 255 -26.56 -12.68 1.12
N PHE A 256 -27.52 -11.76 1.29
CA PHE A 256 -27.25 -10.33 1.18
C PHE A 256 -26.11 -9.82 2.07
N LYS A 257 -26.00 -10.30 3.32
CA LYS A 257 -24.92 -9.88 4.23
C LYS A 257 -23.53 -10.27 3.75
N GLU A 258 -23.40 -11.46 3.17
CA GLU A 258 -22.13 -11.96 2.61
C GLU A 258 -21.78 -11.18 1.35
N TRP A 259 -22.74 -11.00 0.46
CA TRP A 259 -22.55 -10.15 -0.72
C TRP A 259 -22.19 -8.70 -0.36
N GLU A 260 -22.86 -8.12 0.64
CA GLU A 260 -22.56 -6.77 1.13
C GLU A 260 -21.12 -6.67 1.62
N TYR A 261 -20.63 -7.66 2.35
CA TYR A 261 -19.23 -7.74 2.76
C TYR A 261 -18.29 -7.72 1.54
N HIS A 262 -18.55 -8.59 0.56
CA HIS A 262 -17.74 -8.67 -0.66
C HIS A 262 -17.72 -7.32 -1.42
N ALA A 263 -18.85 -6.63 -1.49
CA ALA A 263 -18.96 -5.32 -2.12
C ALA A 263 -18.18 -4.24 -1.35
N ARG A 264 -18.17 -4.28 -0.01
CA ARG A 264 -17.37 -3.38 0.83
C ARG A 264 -15.87 -3.61 0.64
N VAL A 265 -15.44 -4.87 0.65
CA VAL A 265 -14.04 -5.24 0.40
C VAL A 265 -13.60 -4.68 -0.96
N TRP A 266 -14.34 -4.97 -2.02
CA TRP A 266 -14.02 -4.44 -3.35
C TRP A 266 -13.93 -2.91 -3.33
N LEU A 267 -14.89 -2.22 -2.71
CA LEU A 267 -14.93 -0.77 -2.67
C LEU A 267 -13.71 -0.19 -1.97
N GLU A 268 -13.28 -0.74 -0.84
CA GLU A 268 -12.09 -0.28 -0.13
C GLU A 268 -10.81 -0.57 -0.92
N LEU A 269 -10.65 -1.78 -1.48
CA LEU A 269 -9.49 -2.05 -2.34
C LEU A 269 -9.43 -1.11 -3.55
N ALA A 270 -10.59 -0.78 -4.13
CA ALA A 270 -10.67 0.10 -5.28
C ALA A 270 -10.37 1.57 -4.92
N LYS A 271 -10.77 2.01 -3.72
CA LYS A 271 -10.37 3.32 -3.16
C LYS A 271 -8.86 3.39 -2.93
N CYS A 272 -8.24 2.34 -2.39
CA CYS A 272 -6.78 2.25 -2.27
C CYS A 272 -6.11 2.35 -3.65
N GLY A 273 -6.61 1.60 -4.64
CA GLY A 273 -6.08 1.62 -6.00
C GLY A 273 -6.14 2.99 -6.68
N LEU A 274 -7.22 3.76 -6.47
CA LEU A 274 -7.32 5.13 -6.98
C LEU A 274 -6.24 6.08 -6.43
N GLY A 275 -5.69 5.77 -5.26
CA GLY A 275 -4.60 6.53 -4.65
C GLY A 275 -3.24 6.37 -5.34
N ASP A 276 -3.10 5.40 -6.27
CA ASP A 276 -1.83 5.01 -6.89
C ASP A 276 -0.71 4.81 -5.84
N PRO A 277 -0.93 3.98 -4.82
CA PRO A 277 0.01 3.84 -3.71
C PRO A 277 1.31 3.18 -4.15
N LEU A 278 2.40 3.54 -3.48
CA LEU A 278 3.70 2.90 -3.70
C LEU A 278 3.63 1.44 -3.28
N PRO A 279 3.94 0.48 -4.17
CA PRO A 279 4.09 -0.92 -3.75
C PRO A 279 5.13 -1.05 -2.63
N PRO A 280 4.87 -1.83 -1.57
CA PRO A 280 5.84 -1.98 -0.47
C PRO A 280 7.15 -2.64 -0.92
N ILE A 281 7.08 -3.46 -1.99
CA ILE A 281 8.22 -4.11 -2.64
C ILE A 281 8.51 -3.42 -3.97
N ARG A 282 9.76 -3.00 -4.17
CA ARG A 282 10.21 -2.25 -5.35
C ARG A 282 10.01 -3.01 -6.67
N THR A 283 10.14 -4.33 -6.64
CA THR A 283 10.00 -5.18 -7.83
C THR A 283 8.54 -5.50 -8.14
N ASP A 284 7.59 -5.18 -7.26
CA ASP A 284 6.18 -5.38 -7.54
C ASP A 284 5.75 -4.34 -8.59
N THR A 285 5.43 -4.81 -9.77
CA THR A 285 4.78 -4.00 -10.81
C THR A 285 3.29 -4.28 -10.75
N TYR A 286 2.54 -3.39 -10.12
CA TYR A 286 1.09 -3.44 -10.19
C TYR A 286 0.65 -3.07 -11.61
N ASP A 287 0.07 -4.03 -12.33
CA ASP A 287 -0.48 -3.77 -13.66
C ASP A 287 -1.42 -2.57 -13.61
N HIS A 288 -1.11 -1.48 -14.32
CA HIS A 288 -1.99 -0.32 -14.31
C HIS A 288 -3.35 -0.71 -14.89
N GLU A 289 -4.41 -0.61 -14.09
CA GLU A 289 -5.79 -0.74 -14.55
C GLU A 289 -6.30 0.66 -14.89
N GLN A 290 -6.81 0.85 -16.11
CA GLN A 290 -7.39 2.13 -16.49
C GLN A 290 -8.68 2.36 -15.67
N ALA A 291 -8.95 3.62 -15.30
CA ALA A 291 -10.16 3.92 -14.54
C ALA A 291 -11.43 3.52 -15.32
N ALA A 292 -11.39 3.60 -16.64
CA ALA A 292 -12.49 3.17 -17.52
C ALA A 292 -12.77 1.66 -17.44
N GLU A 293 -11.74 0.82 -17.30
CA GLU A 293 -11.91 -0.63 -17.15
C GLU A 293 -12.58 -0.98 -15.81
N VAL A 294 -12.13 -0.36 -14.72
CA VAL A 294 -12.71 -0.55 -13.39
C VAL A 294 -14.15 -0.03 -13.35
N TYR A 295 -14.39 1.14 -13.98
CA TYR A 295 -15.71 1.72 -14.10
C TYR A 295 -16.66 0.79 -14.84
N GLY A 296 -16.30 0.35 -16.05
CA GLY A 296 -17.20 -0.50 -16.85
C GLY A 296 -17.48 -1.85 -16.18
N ALA A 297 -16.47 -2.44 -15.54
CA ALA A 297 -16.65 -3.67 -14.77
C ALA A 297 -17.64 -3.52 -13.60
N ALA A 298 -17.67 -2.37 -12.94
CA ALA A 298 -18.48 -2.12 -11.74
C ALA A 298 -19.86 -1.49 -12.04
N PHE A 299 -19.94 -0.61 -13.03
CA PHE A 299 -21.06 0.31 -13.19
C PHE A 299 -21.79 0.22 -14.53
N ASP A 300 -21.24 -0.45 -15.55
CA ASP A 300 -21.96 -0.65 -16.81
C ASP A 300 -23.07 -1.69 -16.65
N TRP A 301 -24.15 -1.49 -17.41
CA TRP A 301 -25.27 -2.41 -17.49
C TRP A 301 -24.94 -3.55 -18.46
N THR A 302 -25.31 -4.77 -18.10
CA THR A 302 -25.18 -5.91 -19.03
C THR A 302 -26.26 -5.93 -20.11
N SER A 303 -27.37 -5.20 -19.92
CA SER A 303 -28.42 -5.03 -20.92
C SER A 303 -29.17 -3.71 -20.75
N ALA A 304 -29.87 -3.26 -21.80
CA ALA A 304 -30.66 -2.03 -21.75
C ALA A 304 -31.84 -2.09 -20.76
N ASP A 305 -32.26 -3.29 -20.36
CA ASP A 305 -33.50 -3.54 -19.61
C ASP A 305 -33.27 -3.88 -18.13
N ALA A 306 -32.01 -3.97 -17.67
CA ALA A 306 -31.68 -4.30 -16.29
C ALA A 306 -30.48 -3.50 -15.78
N ASP A 307 -30.69 -2.75 -14.69
CA ASP A 307 -29.65 -2.05 -13.96
C ASP A 307 -28.97 -3.01 -12.97
N ASP A 308 -28.07 -3.83 -13.49
CA ASP A 308 -27.25 -4.80 -12.73
C ASP A 308 -25.86 -4.23 -12.36
N SER A 309 -25.71 -2.91 -12.47
CA SER A 309 -24.57 -2.15 -11.96
C SER A 309 -24.50 -2.26 -10.44
N LEU A 310 -23.31 -2.05 -9.84
CA LEU A 310 -23.22 -1.99 -8.38
C LEU A 310 -24.15 -0.92 -7.78
N THR A 311 -24.38 0.20 -8.46
CA THR A 311 -25.37 1.20 -8.02
C THR A 311 -26.81 0.66 -8.02
N GLY A 312 -27.19 -0.11 -9.04
CA GLY A 312 -28.49 -0.78 -9.14
C GLY A 312 -28.66 -1.86 -8.07
N LEU A 313 -27.67 -2.74 -7.92
CA LEU A 313 -27.70 -3.84 -6.95
C LEU A 313 -27.80 -3.34 -5.50
N VAL A 314 -27.14 -2.23 -5.18
CA VAL A 314 -27.18 -1.64 -3.83
C VAL A 314 -28.52 -0.93 -3.57
N ARG A 315 -29.18 -0.42 -4.62
CA ARG A 315 -30.53 0.17 -4.51
C ARG A 315 -31.55 -0.84 -4.01
N ASP A 316 -31.42 -2.10 -4.45
CA ASP A 316 -32.41 -3.16 -4.28
C ASP A 316 -32.41 -3.82 -2.90
N LYS A 317 -31.28 -3.84 -2.16
CA LYS A 317 -31.18 -4.59 -0.88
C LYS A 317 -30.62 -3.84 0.34
N GLY A 318 -30.21 -2.57 0.19
CA GLY A 318 -30.16 -1.56 1.25
C GLY A 318 -29.46 -1.92 2.58
N ARG A 319 -28.12 -1.86 2.62
CA ARG A 319 -27.28 -1.59 3.82
C ARG A 319 -25.87 -1.07 3.49
N LEU A 320 -25.32 -1.35 2.31
CA LEU A 320 -24.16 -0.62 1.82
C LEU A 320 -24.54 0.87 1.73
N ARG A 321 -23.71 1.77 2.27
CA ARG A 321 -23.97 3.21 2.20
C ARG A 321 -23.95 3.60 0.72
N LYS A 322 -25.13 3.83 0.16
CA LYS A 322 -25.33 4.24 -1.24
C LYS A 322 -24.35 5.35 -1.59
N ASP A 323 -24.24 6.33 -0.72
CA ASP A 323 -23.36 7.49 -0.85
C ASP A 323 -21.89 7.12 -1.11
N ASP A 324 -21.37 6.06 -0.49
CA ASP A 324 -19.97 5.65 -0.69
C ASP A 324 -19.75 5.06 -2.10
N VAL A 325 -20.74 4.32 -2.62
CA VAL A 325 -20.68 3.74 -3.98
C VAL A 325 -20.83 4.83 -5.03
N TYR A 326 -21.78 5.75 -4.85
CA TYR A 326 -21.98 6.88 -5.76
C TYR A 326 -20.76 7.81 -5.74
N ALA A 327 -20.24 8.17 -4.56
CA ALA A 327 -19.04 8.99 -4.46
C ALA A 327 -17.82 8.34 -5.11
N PHE A 328 -17.66 7.02 -4.98
CA PHE A 328 -16.59 6.31 -5.65
C PHE A 328 -16.77 6.28 -7.18
N ARG A 329 -18.00 6.08 -7.67
CA ARG A 329 -18.32 6.17 -9.10
C ARG A 329 -17.94 7.55 -9.67
N ASP A 330 -18.38 8.62 -9.01
CA ASP A 330 -18.10 10.00 -9.45
C ASP A 330 -16.57 10.29 -9.44
N ARG A 331 -15.82 9.72 -8.49
CA ARG A 331 -14.34 9.80 -8.47
C ARG A 331 -13.69 9.06 -9.64
N LEU A 332 -14.21 7.88 -10.02
CA LEU A 332 -13.73 7.15 -11.20
C LEU A 332 -14.02 7.93 -12.49
N GLU A 333 -15.21 8.52 -12.64
CA GLU A 333 -15.55 9.36 -13.79
C GLU A 333 -14.59 10.55 -13.92
N ALA A 334 -14.31 11.25 -12.82
CA ALA A 334 -13.32 12.34 -12.82
C ALA A 334 -11.91 11.84 -13.21
N ARG A 335 -11.53 10.65 -12.75
CA ARG A 335 -10.24 10.03 -13.10
C ARG A 335 -10.15 9.68 -14.59
N ILE A 336 -11.22 9.14 -15.17
CA ILE A 336 -11.30 8.83 -16.61
C ILE A 336 -11.05 10.08 -17.45
N VAL A 337 -11.73 11.19 -17.12
CA VAL A 337 -11.54 12.48 -17.83
C VAL A 337 -10.08 12.94 -17.75
N SER A 338 -9.44 12.77 -16.59
CA SER A 338 -8.03 13.12 -16.40
C SER A 338 -7.09 12.24 -17.22
N GLU A 339 -7.35 10.93 -17.30
CA GLU A 339 -6.52 9.97 -18.05
C GLU A 339 -6.56 10.27 -19.56
N VAL A 340 -7.76 10.46 -20.11
CA VAL A 340 -7.96 10.82 -21.54
C VAL A 340 -7.30 12.16 -21.90
N SER A 341 -7.37 13.14 -21.00
CA SER A 341 -6.74 14.45 -21.21
C SER A 341 -5.20 14.37 -21.17
N GLY A 342 -4.66 13.46 -20.37
CA GLY A 342 -3.21 13.21 -20.28
C GLY A 342 -2.65 12.54 -21.53
N GLU A 343 -3.35 11.54 -22.07
CA GLU A 343 -2.92 10.85 -23.30
C GLU A 343 -2.86 11.80 -24.50
N ASN A 344 -3.85 12.68 -24.65
CA ASN A 344 -3.91 13.68 -25.74
C ASN A 344 -2.82 14.75 -25.69
N SER A 345 -2.18 14.97 -24.55
CA SER A 345 -1.06 15.93 -24.41
C SER A 345 0.33 15.31 -24.62
N SER A 346 0.39 13.98 -24.80
CA SER A 346 1.63 13.22 -25.01
C SER A 346 1.89 12.80 -26.46
N SER A 347 0.98 13.13 -27.39
CA SER A 347 1.20 12.92 -28.83
C SER A 347 2.16 13.99 -29.38
N PRO A 348 3.28 13.62 -30.02
CA PRO A 348 4.14 14.60 -30.70
C PRO A 348 3.33 15.32 -31.79
N PRO A 349 3.60 16.61 -32.08
CA PRO A 349 3.04 17.21 -33.28
C PRO A 349 3.57 16.43 -34.48
N ASP A 350 2.66 15.87 -35.27
CA ASP A 350 2.99 15.32 -36.59
C ASP A 350 3.69 16.42 -37.39
N HIS A 351 4.97 16.19 -37.72
CA HIS A 351 5.78 17.04 -38.58
C HIS A 351 5.92 16.46 -39.97
#